data_AF-A0A0A0R6S3-F1
#
_entry.id   AF-A0A0A0R6S3-F1
#
_cell.length_a   1.000
_cell.length_b   1.000
_cell.length_c   1.000
_cell.angle_alpha   90.00
_cell.angle_beta   90.00
_cell.angle_gamma   90.00
#
_symmetry.space_group_name_H-M   'P 1'
#
loop_
_entity.id
_entity.type
_entity.pdbx_description
1 polymer ?
#
loop_
_entity_poly.entity_id
_entity_poly.type
_entity_poly.pdbx_seq_one_letter_code
_entity_poly.pdbx_strand_id
1 'polypeptide(L)'
;RLNFLGQVEIQDGLYGVGFYEGEFTTAENGKGTDKNSDSLTNRYAYAGLGGTFGEVTYGKNDGALGVITDFTDIMAYHGNSAAMKINAADRADNMLSYKGQFQDLSVKASYRFADRDGVDANGEFTDNGKDGYSLSAIYAIGDTGAKLGAGYADQDQSNEYMLSASYAISDLYFAGVFTDGEKQTTGATTNDSVDYTGYEFAAAYTLGQTVFSTTYNNAETDSETS
;
A
#
# COMPACT_ATOMS: atom_id res chain seq x y z
N ARG A 1 -3.43 -12.06 13.76
CA ARG A 1 -3.56 -12.34 12.31
C ARG A 1 -3.34 -13.82 12.08
N LEU A 2 -4.07 -14.41 11.15
CA LEU A 2 -3.82 -15.77 10.65
C LEU A 2 -3.70 -15.67 9.14
N ASN A 3 -2.66 -16.28 8.58
CA ASN A 3 -2.47 -16.32 7.13
C ASN A 3 -2.09 -17.72 6.65
N PHE A 4 -2.34 -17.96 5.37
CA PHE A 4 -2.06 -19.21 4.69
C PHE A 4 -1.47 -18.88 3.32
N LEU A 5 -0.25 -19.35 3.08
CA LEU A 5 0.45 -19.20 1.80
C LEU A 5 0.63 -20.59 1.18
N GLY A 6 0.05 -20.77 0.00
CA GLY A 6 0.29 -21.95 -0.84
C GLY A 6 1.07 -21.53 -2.08
N GLN A 7 2.13 -22.26 -2.40
CA GLN A 7 2.90 -22.08 -3.63
C GLN A 7 3.14 -23.44 -4.27
N VAL A 8 2.98 -23.51 -5.60
CA VAL A 8 3.19 -24.73 -6.38
C VAL A 8 4.09 -24.41 -7.56
N GLU A 9 5.19 -25.15 -7.68
CA GLU A 9 6.03 -25.12 -8.87
C GLU A 9 5.28 -25.79 -10.02
N ILE A 10 5.22 -25.10 -11.16
CA ILE A 10 4.58 -25.63 -12.39
C ILE A 10 5.66 -26.24 -13.28
N GLN A 11 6.75 -25.48 -13.49
CA GLN A 11 7.97 -25.89 -14.17
C GLN A 11 9.11 -24.93 -13.76
N ASP A 12 10.32 -25.18 -14.25
CA ASP A 12 11.46 -24.29 -13.99
C ASP A 12 11.15 -22.84 -14.39
N GLY A 13 11.36 -21.93 -13.44
CA GLY A 13 11.08 -20.50 -13.62
C GLY A 13 9.61 -20.09 -13.64
N LEU A 14 8.64 -20.97 -13.31
CA LEU A 14 7.21 -20.66 -13.25
C LEU A 14 6.49 -21.35 -12.07
N TYR A 15 5.78 -20.57 -11.26
CA TYR A 15 5.01 -21.05 -10.11
C TYR A 15 3.62 -20.42 -10.04
N GLY A 16 2.69 -21.12 -9.40
CA GLY A 16 1.41 -20.59 -8.94
C GLY A 16 1.45 -20.26 -7.45
N VAL A 17 0.72 -19.24 -7.03
CA VAL A 17 0.62 -18.79 -5.64
C VAL A 17 -0.83 -18.50 -5.25
N GLY A 18 -1.20 -18.81 -4.01
CA GLY A 18 -2.44 -18.42 -3.38
C GLY A 18 -2.19 -17.97 -1.95
N PHE A 19 -2.82 -16.87 -1.55
CA PHE A 19 -2.63 -16.28 -0.23
C PHE A 19 -3.94 -15.77 0.37
N TYR A 20 -4.10 -16.03 1.66
CA TYR A 20 -5.18 -15.47 2.48
C TYR A 20 -4.61 -14.94 3.80
N GLU A 21 -5.12 -13.80 4.27
CA GLU A 21 -4.87 -13.30 5.62
C GLU A 21 -6.15 -12.72 6.24
N GLY A 22 -6.47 -13.20 7.45
CA GLY A 22 -7.51 -12.67 8.32
C GLY A 22 -6.94 -11.99 9.56
N GLU A 23 -7.48 -10.83 9.90
CA GLU A 23 -7.23 -10.15 11.18
C GLU A 23 -8.46 -10.25 12.07
N PHE A 24 -8.24 -10.64 13.32
CA PHE A 24 -9.27 -10.88 14.33
C PHE A 24 -9.02 -9.91 15.48
N THR A 25 -10.05 -9.17 15.89
CA THR A 25 -10.00 -8.23 17.01
C THR A 25 -11.24 -8.37 17.89
N THR A 26 -11.16 -7.89 19.13
CA THR A 26 -12.23 -7.93 20.14
C THR A 26 -12.44 -6.54 20.73
N ALA A 27 -13.67 -6.14 21.04
CA ALA A 27 -13.99 -4.83 21.60
C ALA A 27 -15.12 -4.91 22.66
N GLU A 28 -14.85 -5.60 23.77
CA GLU A 28 -15.88 -5.93 24.78
C GLU A 28 -16.52 -4.70 25.42
N ASN A 29 -15.83 -3.54 25.45
CA ASN A 29 -16.36 -2.26 25.94
C ASN A 29 -17.04 -2.36 27.33
N GLY A 30 -16.49 -3.21 28.21
CA GLY A 30 -17.03 -3.43 29.57
C GLY A 30 -18.34 -4.20 29.64
N LYS A 31 -18.79 -4.83 28.54
CA LYS A 31 -19.94 -5.74 28.53
C LYS A 31 -19.59 -7.06 29.24
N GLY A 32 -20.60 -7.85 29.59
CA GLY A 32 -20.41 -9.15 30.24
C GLY A 32 -19.63 -10.14 29.36
N THR A 33 -19.19 -11.26 29.96
CA THR A 33 -18.41 -12.31 29.29
C THR A 33 -19.06 -12.79 27.98
N ASP A 34 -18.22 -12.95 26.94
CA ASP A 34 -18.58 -13.47 25.61
C ASP A 34 -19.67 -12.66 24.86
N LYS A 35 -19.71 -11.33 25.04
CA LYS A 35 -20.70 -10.47 24.40
C LYS A 35 -20.23 -9.99 23.02
N ASN A 36 -20.28 -10.87 22.02
CA ASN A 36 -20.17 -10.61 20.55
C ASN A 36 -19.62 -9.22 20.20
N SER A 37 -18.33 -9.02 20.44
CA SER A 37 -17.61 -7.80 20.08
C SER A 37 -16.46 -8.06 19.10
N ASP A 38 -16.48 -9.25 18.49
CA ASP A 38 -15.43 -9.72 17.61
C ASP A 38 -15.61 -9.17 16.20
N SER A 39 -14.50 -8.86 15.54
CA SER A 39 -14.49 -8.50 14.12
C SER A 39 -13.45 -9.33 13.36
N LEU A 40 -13.80 -9.67 12.11
CA LEU A 40 -12.89 -10.28 11.15
C LEU A 40 -12.71 -9.34 9.96
N THR A 41 -11.47 -9.00 9.68
CA THR A 41 -11.08 -8.30 8.44
C THR A 41 -10.29 -9.26 7.55
N ASN A 42 -10.84 -9.58 6.38
CA ASN A 42 -10.08 -10.27 5.32
C ASN A 42 -9.15 -9.23 4.66
N ARG A 43 -7.88 -9.26 5.07
CA ARG A 43 -6.87 -8.29 4.64
C ARG A 43 -6.39 -8.61 3.23
N TYR A 44 -6.14 -9.88 2.95
CA TYR A 44 -5.70 -10.38 1.64
C TYR A 44 -6.49 -11.62 1.24
N ALA A 45 -6.80 -11.72 -0.04
CA ALA A 45 -7.38 -12.90 -0.66
C ALA A 45 -7.09 -12.82 -2.17
N TYR A 46 -6.00 -13.46 -2.59
CA TYR A 46 -5.56 -13.41 -3.97
C TYR A 46 -4.95 -14.74 -4.42
N ALA A 47 -4.89 -14.90 -5.74
CA ALA A 47 -4.12 -15.94 -6.41
C ALA A 47 -3.34 -15.32 -7.58
N GLY A 48 -2.28 -15.99 -8.01
CA GLY A 48 -1.43 -15.48 -9.07
C GLY A 48 -0.46 -16.48 -9.64
N LEU A 49 0.32 -15.98 -10.61
CA LEU A 49 1.41 -16.68 -11.26
C LEU A 49 2.66 -15.82 -11.16
N GLY A 50 3.78 -16.43 -10.85
CA GLY A 50 5.07 -15.77 -10.85
C GLY A 50 6.17 -16.60 -11.48
N GLY A 51 7.28 -15.94 -11.77
CA GLY A 51 8.42 -16.53 -12.45
C GLY A 51 9.54 -15.52 -12.66
N THR A 52 10.40 -15.80 -13.64
CA THR A 52 11.54 -14.92 -13.97
C THR A 52 11.13 -13.50 -14.38
N PHE A 53 9.89 -13.30 -14.81
CA PHE A 53 9.33 -12.01 -15.21
C PHE A 53 8.76 -11.20 -14.03
N GLY A 54 8.75 -11.75 -12.81
CA GLY A 54 8.02 -11.20 -11.67
C GLY A 54 6.76 -12.00 -11.35
N GLU A 55 5.82 -11.41 -10.63
CA GLU A 55 4.59 -12.05 -10.17
C GLU A 55 3.38 -11.16 -10.46
N VAL A 56 2.33 -11.75 -11.05
CA VAL A 56 1.02 -11.11 -11.29
C VAL A 56 -0.04 -11.83 -10.46
N THR A 57 -0.89 -11.06 -9.79
CA THR A 57 -1.98 -11.57 -8.95
C THR A 57 -3.30 -10.88 -9.27
N TYR A 58 -4.41 -11.56 -9.02
CA TYR A 58 -5.75 -10.95 -8.97
C TYR A 58 -6.42 -11.28 -7.64
N GLY A 59 -7.17 -10.31 -7.13
CA GLY A 59 -7.84 -10.38 -5.82
C GLY A 59 -7.40 -9.24 -4.92
N LYS A 60 -7.73 -9.32 -3.63
CA LYS A 60 -7.34 -8.28 -2.67
C LYS A 60 -5.86 -8.40 -2.34
N ASN A 61 -5.05 -7.49 -2.87
CA ASN A 61 -3.61 -7.45 -2.70
C ASN A 61 -3.08 -6.01 -2.69
N ASP A 62 -1.81 -5.82 -2.37
CA ASP A 62 -1.18 -4.50 -2.36
C ASP A 62 -1.08 -3.91 -3.77
N GLY A 63 -1.27 -2.60 -3.86
CA GLY A 63 -0.90 -1.75 -4.99
C GLY A 63 0.60 -1.43 -4.98
N ALA A 64 0.98 -0.32 -5.63
CA ALA A 64 2.37 -0.02 -5.88
C ALA A 64 3.04 0.90 -4.83
N LEU A 65 2.30 1.68 -4.05
CA LEU A 65 2.92 2.74 -3.22
C LEU A 65 3.30 2.34 -1.80
N GLY A 66 2.82 1.18 -1.31
CA GLY A 66 3.24 0.66 0.01
C GLY A 66 4.77 0.58 0.16
N VAL A 67 5.48 0.07 -0.85
CA VAL A 67 6.95 -0.04 -0.84
C VAL A 67 7.68 1.30 -0.87
N ILE A 68 7.00 2.40 -1.24
CA ILE A 68 7.54 3.76 -1.17
C ILE A 68 7.34 4.30 0.25
N THR A 69 6.17 4.08 0.86
CA THR A 69 5.92 4.47 2.26
C THR A 69 6.74 3.67 3.28
N ASP A 70 7.11 2.43 2.94
CA ASP A 70 8.00 1.56 3.75
C ASP A 70 9.38 2.19 4.02
N PHE A 71 9.78 3.23 3.26
CA PHE A 71 11.01 3.95 3.54
C PHE A 71 10.97 4.63 4.92
N THR A 72 9.83 5.18 5.34
CA THR A 72 9.69 5.88 6.63
C THR A 72 8.80 5.14 7.64
N ASP A 73 7.98 4.18 7.20
CA ASP A 73 7.16 3.31 8.06
C ASP A 73 7.99 2.21 8.75
N ILE A 74 8.89 2.63 9.65
CA ILE A 74 9.86 1.75 10.33
C ILE A 74 9.55 1.49 11.80
N MET A 75 8.51 2.12 12.35
CA MET A 75 8.19 2.04 13.76
C MET A 75 7.29 0.83 14.06
N ALA A 76 7.35 0.33 15.29
CA ALA A 76 6.55 -0.83 15.69
C ALA A 76 5.03 -0.56 15.85
N TYR A 77 4.61 0.71 15.90
CA TYR A 77 3.20 1.08 16.16
C TYR A 77 2.80 2.46 15.60
N HIS A 78 3.61 3.49 15.87
CA HIS A 78 3.39 4.86 15.36
C HIS A 78 3.99 5.02 13.95
N GLY A 79 4.09 6.26 13.43
CA GLY A 79 4.63 6.53 12.10
C GLY A 79 3.58 6.42 11.00
N ASN A 80 4.01 6.61 9.75
CA ASN A 80 3.18 6.49 8.54
C ASN A 80 1.88 7.30 8.59
N SER A 81 1.92 8.48 9.24
CA SER A 81 0.76 9.34 9.43
C SER A 81 0.68 10.48 8.41
N ALA A 82 1.72 10.69 7.60
CA ALA A 82 1.81 11.74 6.58
C ALA A 82 2.22 11.19 5.20
N ALA A 83 1.89 9.93 4.92
CA ALA A 83 2.08 9.28 3.62
C ALA A 83 0.80 8.53 3.21
N MET A 84 -0.28 9.30 3.02
CA MET A 84 -1.57 8.80 2.54
C MET A 84 -1.39 7.98 1.26
N LYS A 85 -2.23 6.96 1.06
CA LYS A 85 -2.29 6.17 -0.17
C LYS A 85 -3.74 6.05 -0.61
N ILE A 86 -4.04 6.37 -1.86
CA ILE A 86 -5.34 6.11 -2.48
C ILE A 86 -5.56 4.60 -2.62
N ASN A 87 -6.82 4.17 -2.81
CA ASN A 87 -7.18 2.75 -2.69
C ASN A 87 -6.40 1.84 -3.67
N ALA A 88 -6.28 2.21 -4.96
CA ALA A 88 -5.49 1.49 -5.97
C ALA A 88 -3.97 1.51 -5.70
N ALA A 89 -3.48 2.39 -4.83
CA ALA A 89 -2.08 2.49 -4.41
C ALA A 89 -1.77 1.70 -3.13
N ASP A 90 -2.76 1.57 -2.24
CA ASP A 90 -2.69 0.86 -0.96
C ASP A 90 -2.99 -0.63 -1.12
N ARG A 91 -4.20 -1.09 -0.78
CA ARG A 91 -4.59 -2.49 -0.84
C ARG A 91 -6.07 -2.60 -1.16
N ALA A 92 -6.35 -3.02 -2.39
CA ALA A 92 -7.68 -3.08 -2.96
C ALA A 92 -7.98 -4.46 -3.54
N ASP A 93 -9.27 -4.84 -3.58
CA ASP A 93 -9.76 -5.98 -4.37
C ASP A 93 -10.02 -5.59 -5.83
N ASN A 94 -10.65 -6.47 -6.61
CA ASN A 94 -10.95 -6.25 -8.03
C ASN A 94 -9.77 -5.62 -8.82
N MET A 95 -8.55 -6.06 -8.49
CA MET A 95 -7.31 -5.44 -8.90
C MET A 95 -6.33 -6.48 -9.38
N LEU A 96 -5.66 -6.17 -10.49
CA LEU A 96 -4.46 -6.86 -10.93
C LEU A 96 -3.25 -6.17 -10.30
N SER A 97 -2.41 -6.92 -9.60
CA SER A 97 -1.14 -6.42 -9.04
C SER A 97 0.04 -7.16 -9.64
N TYR A 98 1.08 -6.41 -10.01
CA TYR A 98 2.36 -6.89 -10.51
C TYR A 98 3.51 -6.44 -9.60
N LYS A 99 4.49 -7.32 -9.39
CA LYS A 99 5.79 -6.98 -8.79
C LYS A 99 6.93 -7.69 -9.54
N GLY A 100 8.05 -6.99 -9.72
CA GLY A 100 9.24 -7.53 -10.38
C GLY A 100 10.53 -6.96 -9.79
N GLN A 101 11.59 -7.78 -9.80
CA GLN A 101 12.94 -7.38 -9.41
C GLN A 101 13.90 -7.66 -10.57
N PHE A 102 14.59 -6.62 -11.03
CA PHE A 102 15.53 -6.68 -12.15
C PHE A 102 16.85 -6.05 -11.72
N GLN A 103 17.78 -6.88 -11.22
CA GLN A 103 19.04 -6.43 -10.64
C GLN A 103 18.78 -5.42 -9.52
N ASP A 104 19.23 -4.17 -9.66
CA ASP A 104 19.07 -3.10 -8.69
C ASP A 104 17.72 -2.37 -8.77
N LEU A 105 16.89 -2.70 -9.77
CA LEU A 105 15.59 -2.07 -10.00
C LEU A 105 14.43 -2.98 -9.54
N SER A 106 13.69 -2.53 -8.53
CA SER A 106 12.40 -3.10 -8.13
C SER A 106 11.27 -2.30 -8.78
N VAL A 107 10.25 -2.97 -9.31
CA VAL A 107 9.05 -2.32 -9.85
C VAL A 107 7.78 -2.96 -9.30
N LYS A 108 6.75 -2.16 -9.04
CA LYS A 108 5.38 -2.62 -8.80
C LYS A 108 4.42 -1.84 -9.66
N ALA A 109 3.37 -2.50 -10.13
CA ALA A 109 2.27 -1.86 -10.84
C ALA A 109 0.95 -2.49 -10.42
N SER A 110 -0.15 -1.76 -10.51
CA SER A 110 -1.48 -2.34 -10.36
C SER A 110 -2.52 -1.61 -11.20
N TYR A 111 -3.59 -2.32 -11.53
CA TYR A 111 -4.78 -1.78 -12.20
C TYR A 111 -6.02 -2.36 -11.53
N ARG A 112 -6.85 -1.48 -10.96
CA ARG A 112 -8.14 -1.80 -10.34
C ARG A 112 -9.24 -1.51 -11.35
N PHE A 113 -10.15 -2.47 -11.52
CA PHE A 113 -11.36 -2.29 -12.32
C PHE A 113 -12.45 -1.57 -11.51
N ALA A 114 -13.30 -0.80 -12.19
CA ALA A 114 -14.54 -0.31 -11.59
C ALA A 114 -15.45 -1.49 -11.23
N ASP A 115 -16.15 -1.39 -10.11
CA ASP A 115 -17.03 -2.45 -9.64
C ASP A 115 -18.42 -2.25 -10.25
N ARG A 116 -18.94 -3.32 -10.87
CA ARG A 116 -20.33 -3.32 -11.36
C ARG A 116 -21.30 -3.06 -10.22
N ASP A 117 -22.15 -2.05 -10.34
CA ASP A 117 -23.01 -1.56 -9.26
C ASP A 117 -24.51 -1.57 -9.59
N GLY A 118 -24.89 -1.90 -10.82
CA GLY A 118 -26.29 -1.89 -11.21
C GLY A 118 -26.56 -2.27 -12.66
N VAL A 119 -27.78 -1.93 -13.07
CA VAL A 119 -28.28 -2.02 -14.44
C VAL A 119 -29.05 -0.73 -14.71
N ASP A 120 -28.81 -0.09 -15.84
CA ASP A 120 -29.45 1.16 -16.22
C ASP A 120 -30.89 0.94 -16.73
N ALA A 121 -31.56 2.04 -17.11
CA ALA A 121 -32.94 2.00 -17.62
C ALA A 121 -33.08 1.25 -18.98
N ASN A 122 -31.98 1.06 -19.70
CA ASN A 122 -31.94 0.35 -20.98
C ASN A 122 -31.61 -1.14 -20.82
N GLY A 123 -31.31 -1.60 -19.60
CA GLY A 123 -30.94 -2.99 -19.31
C GLY A 123 -29.44 -3.27 -19.44
N GLU A 124 -28.60 -2.25 -19.52
CA GLU A 124 -27.14 -2.36 -19.62
C GLU A 124 -26.50 -2.33 -18.22
N PHE A 125 -25.47 -3.16 -17.98
CA PHE A 125 -24.75 -3.14 -16.71
C PHE A 125 -23.98 -1.81 -16.53
N THR A 126 -24.03 -1.26 -15.31
CA THR A 126 -23.28 -0.06 -14.91
C THR A 126 -22.19 -0.40 -13.90
N ASP A 127 -21.26 0.53 -13.67
CA ASP A 127 -20.23 0.43 -12.65
C ASP A 127 -20.10 1.73 -11.84
N ASN A 128 -19.38 1.64 -10.73
CA ASN A 128 -19.20 2.72 -9.77
C ASN A 128 -18.15 3.77 -10.18
N GLY A 129 -17.53 3.67 -11.36
CA GLY A 129 -16.48 4.59 -11.83
C GLY A 129 -15.24 4.63 -10.94
N LYS A 130 -14.93 3.56 -10.19
CA LYS A 130 -13.79 3.49 -9.27
C LYS A 130 -12.61 2.69 -9.81
N ASP A 131 -12.42 2.66 -11.12
CA ASP A 131 -11.19 2.15 -11.71
C ASP A 131 -10.01 3.08 -11.42
N GLY A 132 -8.80 2.51 -11.41
CA GLY A 132 -7.60 3.25 -11.08
C GLY A 132 -6.34 2.42 -11.26
N TYR A 133 -5.18 3.04 -11.15
CA TYR A 133 -3.89 2.38 -11.32
C TYR A 133 -2.83 2.96 -10.40
N SER A 134 -1.77 2.19 -10.17
CA SER A 134 -0.58 2.67 -9.47
C SER A 134 0.69 2.05 -10.06
N LEU A 135 1.80 2.79 -9.98
CA LEU A 135 3.13 2.37 -10.44
C LEU A 135 4.18 2.87 -9.45
N SER A 136 5.19 2.05 -9.17
CA SER A 136 6.36 2.46 -8.41
C SER A 136 7.63 1.79 -8.89
N ALA A 137 8.75 2.46 -8.65
CA ALA A 137 10.08 1.96 -8.90
C ALA A 137 10.99 2.30 -7.72
N ILE A 138 11.85 1.36 -7.34
CA ILE A 138 12.93 1.57 -6.37
C ILE A 138 14.23 1.15 -7.02
N TYR A 139 15.23 2.03 -6.97
CA TYR A 139 16.58 1.77 -7.46
C TYR A 139 17.57 1.75 -6.30
N ALA A 140 18.26 0.62 -6.12
CA ALA A 140 19.37 0.51 -5.19
C ALA A 140 20.68 0.99 -5.85
N ILE A 141 21.41 1.90 -5.21
CA ILE A 141 22.64 2.45 -5.78
C ILE A 141 23.79 1.50 -5.44
N GLY A 142 23.88 0.40 -6.19
CA GLY A 142 24.86 -0.69 -5.96
C GLY A 142 24.91 -1.08 -4.48
N ASP A 143 26.14 -1.29 -3.97
CA ASP A 143 26.37 -1.70 -2.58
C ASP A 143 26.54 -0.51 -1.60
N THR A 144 26.13 0.70 -1.99
CA THR A 144 26.35 1.90 -1.15
C THR A 144 25.45 1.97 0.08
N GLY A 145 24.36 1.19 0.11
CA GLY A 145 23.30 1.31 1.11
C GLY A 145 22.28 2.41 0.82
N ALA A 146 22.46 3.20 -0.25
CA ALA A 146 21.50 4.21 -0.69
C ALA A 146 20.43 3.61 -1.61
N LYS A 147 19.18 4.02 -1.43
CA LYS A 147 18.06 3.69 -2.33
C LYS A 147 17.24 4.93 -2.65
N LEU A 148 16.74 4.99 -3.88
CA LEU A 148 15.80 6.01 -4.33
C LEU A 148 14.52 5.32 -4.78
N GLY A 149 13.36 5.85 -4.39
CA GLY A 149 12.07 5.33 -4.80
C GLY A 149 11.16 6.44 -5.28
N ALA A 150 10.34 6.15 -6.29
CA ALA A 150 9.28 7.03 -6.73
C ALA A 150 8.06 6.21 -7.12
N GLY A 151 6.88 6.81 -7.01
CA GLY A 151 5.65 6.19 -7.48
C GLY A 151 4.56 7.20 -7.75
N TYR A 152 3.53 6.75 -8.47
CA TYR A 152 2.34 7.53 -8.81
C TYR A 152 1.11 6.63 -8.77
N ALA A 153 -0.04 7.20 -8.45
CA ALA A 153 -1.34 6.54 -8.55
C ALA A 153 -2.45 7.52 -8.91
N ASP A 154 -3.50 7.00 -9.53
CA ASP A 154 -4.70 7.73 -9.94
C ASP A 154 -5.94 6.83 -9.82
N GLN A 155 -7.04 7.38 -9.30
CA GLN A 155 -8.32 6.70 -9.14
C GLN A 155 -9.48 7.70 -8.92
N ASP A 156 -10.48 7.68 -9.80
CA ASP A 156 -11.59 8.65 -9.82
C ASP A 156 -11.10 10.11 -9.73
N GLN A 157 -11.39 10.81 -8.63
CA GLN A 157 -10.98 12.21 -8.40
C GLN A 157 -9.75 12.32 -7.50
N SER A 158 -9.03 11.23 -7.25
CA SER A 158 -7.82 11.23 -6.42
C SER A 158 -6.60 10.84 -7.24
N ASN A 159 -5.50 11.52 -7.02
CA ASN A 159 -4.21 11.20 -7.60
C ASN A 159 -3.10 11.56 -6.62
N GLU A 160 -1.96 10.89 -6.70
CA GLU A 160 -0.81 11.20 -5.85
C GLU A 160 0.49 10.72 -6.49
N TYR A 161 1.58 11.44 -6.21
CA TYR A 161 2.94 10.94 -6.41
C TYR A 161 3.71 10.93 -5.09
N MET A 162 4.68 10.02 -5.02
CA MET A 162 5.60 9.91 -3.89
C MET A 162 7.04 9.89 -4.38
N LEU A 163 7.92 10.55 -3.63
CA LEU A 163 9.36 10.49 -3.78
C LEU A 163 9.98 10.06 -2.46
N SER A 164 10.97 9.17 -2.53
CA SER A 164 11.63 8.63 -1.35
C SER A 164 13.12 8.44 -1.56
N ALA A 165 13.87 8.58 -0.47
CA ALA A 165 15.29 8.25 -0.43
C ALA A 165 15.62 7.66 0.93
N SER A 166 16.51 6.66 0.94
CA SER A 166 17.04 6.09 2.17
C SER A 166 18.54 5.83 2.08
N TYR A 167 19.18 5.77 3.24
CA TYR A 167 20.58 5.43 3.39
C TYR A 167 20.76 4.55 4.62
N ALA A 168 21.24 3.32 4.40
CA ALA A 168 21.61 2.38 5.44
C ALA A 168 23.13 2.25 5.51
N ILE A 169 23.72 2.48 6.68
CA ILE A 169 25.16 2.33 6.91
C ILE A 169 25.42 1.74 8.29
N SER A 170 26.14 0.61 8.32
CA SER A 170 26.37 -0.15 9.55
C SER A 170 25.05 -0.45 10.26
N ASP A 171 24.90 -0.02 11.52
CA ASP A 171 23.69 -0.21 12.33
C ASP A 171 22.68 0.95 12.22
N LEU A 172 22.93 1.93 11.32
CA LEU A 172 22.11 3.13 11.16
C LEU A 172 21.28 3.07 9.88
N TYR A 173 20.07 3.62 9.98
CA TYR A 173 19.15 3.82 8.86
C TYR A 173 18.58 5.24 8.89
N PHE A 174 18.51 5.88 7.74
CA PHE A 174 17.85 7.18 7.54
C PHE A 174 16.98 7.12 6.30
N ALA A 175 15.83 7.78 6.33
CA ALA A 175 14.97 7.90 5.16
C ALA A 175 14.10 9.14 5.19
N GLY A 176 13.64 9.53 4.00
CA GLY A 176 12.60 10.53 3.81
C GLY A 176 11.61 10.10 2.74
N VAL A 177 10.35 10.47 2.93
CA VAL A 177 9.25 10.32 1.97
C VAL A 177 8.56 11.66 1.82
N PHE A 178 8.29 12.04 0.57
CA PHE A 178 7.46 13.17 0.19
C PHE A 178 6.26 12.62 -0.59
N THR A 179 5.06 13.07 -0.24
CA THR A 179 3.79 12.70 -0.89
C THR A 179 3.07 13.98 -1.28
N ASP A 180 2.52 14.03 -2.49
CA ASP A 180 1.76 15.19 -2.96
C ASP A 180 0.70 14.74 -3.97
N GLY A 181 -0.48 15.35 -3.91
CA GLY A 181 -1.60 14.96 -4.76
C GLY A 181 -2.94 15.53 -4.31
N GLU A 182 -4.00 14.96 -4.85
CA GLU A 182 -5.38 15.33 -4.57
C GLU A 182 -6.12 14.15 -3.95
N LYS A 183 -6.85 14.42 -2.87
CA LYS A 183 -7.65 13.45 -2.13
C LYS A 183 -9.13 13.74 -2.30
N GLN A 184 -9.89 12.76 -2.79
CA GLN A 184 -11.34 12.88 -2.83
C GLN A 184 -11.91 13.02 -1.40
N THR A 185 -12.73 14.05 -1.20
CA THR A 185 -13.54 14.24 -0.01
C THR A 185 -14.98 13.85 -0.29
N THR A 186 -15.66 13.26 0.70
CA THR A 186 -17.09 12.92 0.57
C THR A 186 -17.92 13.99 1.27
N GLY A 187 -18.46 14.93 0.49
CA GLY A 187 -19.49 15.88 0.93
C GLY A 187 -20.91 15.36 0.63
N ALA A 188 -21.93 15.88 1.32
CA ALA A 188 -23.33 15.46 1.16
C ALA A 188 -23.98 15.81 -0.20
N THR A 189 -23.30 16.60 -1.05
CA THR A 189 -23.90 17.17 -2.28
C THR A 189 -22.96 17.34 -3.47
N THR A 190 -21.63 17.25 -3.29
CA THR A 190 -20.63 17.31 -4.37
C THR A 190 -19.46 16.40 -4.00
N ASN A 191 -19.00 15.59 -4.96
CA ASN A 191 -17.66 14.99 -4.90
C ASN A 191 -16.68 16.11 -5.26
N ASP A 192 -15.72 16.37 -4.39
CA ASP A 192 -14.66 17.35 -4.62
C ASP A 192 -13.33 16.73 -4.18
N SER A 193 -12.23 17.20 -4.77
CA SER A 193 -10.88 16.81 -4.40
C SER A 193 -10.19 17.95 -3.64
N VAL A 194 -9.38 17.61 -2.65
CA VAL A 194 -8.59 18.58 -1.89
C VAL A 194 -7.12 18.26 -1.99
N ASP A 195 -6.29 19.31 -2.01
CA ASP A 195 -4.84 19.17 -2.01
C ASP A 195 -4.38 18.44 -0.75
N TYR A 196 -3.43 17.53 -0.92
CA TYR A 196 -2.73 16.80 0.13
C TYR A 196 -1.22 16.88 -0.12
N THR A 197 -0.47 17.33 0.87
CA THR A 197 1.00 17.31 0.84
C THR A 197 1.51 16.72 2.16
N GLY A 198 2.43 15.76 2.09
CA GLY A 198 2.94 15.03 3.24
C GLY A 198 4.46 14.89 3.21
N TYR A 199 5.09 15.05 4.38
CA TYR A 199 6.52 14.87 4.57
C TYR A 199 6.77 13.93 5.74
N GLU A 200 7.59 12.91 5.51
CA GLU A 200 8.06 12.02 6.55
C GLU A 200 9.59 11.94 6.55
N PHE A 201 10.17 11.94 7.76
CA PHE A 201 11.57 11.62 8.00
C PHE A 201 11.65 10.50 9.03
N ALA A 202 12.55 9.55 8.82
CA ALA A 202 12.76 8.41 9.71
C ALA A 202 14.24 8.18 9.98
N ALA A 203 14.56 7.78 11.21
CA ALA A 203 15.89 7.32 11.59
C ALA A 203 15.80 6.10 12.51
N ALA A 204 16.73 5.14 12.34
CA ALA A 204 16.86 3.97 13.19
C ALA A 204 18.31 3.68 13.58
N TYR A 205 18.47 3.07 14.75
CA TYR A 205 19.75 2.52 15.22
C TYR A 205 19.54 1.14 15.85
N THR A 206 20.31 0.15 15.40
CA THR A 206 20.28 -1.21 15.95
C THR A 206 21.44 -1.43 16.94
N LEU A 207 21.12 -1.76 18.18
CA LEU A 207 22.09 -2.12 19.22
C LEU A 207 21.82 -3.55 19.69
N GLY A 208 22.59 -4.50 19.15
CA GLY A 208 22.39 -5.92 19.45
C GLY A 208 21.03 -6.40 18.97
N GLN A 209 20.13 -6.70 19.91
CA GLN A 209 18.75 -7.14 19.60
C GLN A 209 17.72 -6.00 19.71
N THR A 210 18.14 -4.80 20.09
CA THR A 210 17.24 -3.66 20.28
C THR A 210 17.33 -2.71 19.09
N VAL A 211 16.19 -2.33 18.54
CA VAL A 211 16.08 -1.31 17.49
C VAL A 211 15.43 -0.07 18.09
N PHE A 212 16.13 1.07 18.00
CA PHE A 212 15.59 2.38 18.33
C PHE A 212 15.17 3.06 17.03
N SER A 213 13.94 3.57 16.96
CA SER A 213 13.42 4.25 15.78
C SER A 213 12.74 5.56 16.18
N THR A 214 12.85 6.59 15.34
CA THR A 214 12.13 7.85 15.48
C THR A 214 11.63 8.31 14.11
N THR A 215 10.48 8.98 14.09
CA THR A 215 9.93 9.60 12.89
C THR A 215 9.45 11.02 13.16
N TYR A 216 9.48 11.85 12.12
CA TYR A 216 8.78 13.12 12.04
C TYR A 216 7.80 13.01 10.87
N ASN A 217 6.53 13.28 11.11
CA ASN A 217 5.47 13.20 10.11
C ASN A 217 4.69 14.52 10.15
N ASN A 218 4.45 15.12 8.98
CA ASN A 218 3.68 16.36 8.85
C ASN A 218 2.89 16.30 7.54
N ALA A 219 1.57 16.46 7.62
CA ALA A 219 0.71 16.53 6.45
C ALA A 219 -0.11 17.81 6.45
N GLU A 220 -0.35 18.37 5.27
CA GLU A 220 -1.27 19.46 5.02
C GLU A 220 -2.40 18.94 4.12
N THR A 221 -3.65 19.20 4.50
CA THR A 221 -4.84 18.92 3.69
C THR A 221 -5.65 20.20 3.56
N ASP A 222 -5.83 20.72 2.35
CA ASP A 222 -6.51 22.01 2.10
C ASP A 222 -5.97 23.15 3.00
N SER A 223 -4.63 23.28 3.06
CA SER A 223 -3.92 24.24 3.92
C SER A 223 -4.06 24.05 5.44
N GLU A 224 -4.72 22.98 5.90
CA GLU A 224 -4.80 22.62 7.32
C GLU A 224 -3.76 21.56 7.68
N THR A 225 -2.89 21.87 8.64
CA THR A 225 -1.80 20.98 9.06
C THR A 225 -2.27 19.94 10.09
N SER A 226 -1.84 18.68 9.93
CA SER A 226 -2.09 17.55 10.83
C SER A 226 -0.87 16.68 11.06
#